data_AF-A0A2M6VWW1-F1
#
_entry.id   AF-A0A2M6VWW1-F1
#
_cell.length_a   1.000
_cell.length_b   1.000
_cell.length_c   1.000
_cell.angle_alpha   90.00
_cell.angle_beta   90.00
_cell.angle_gamma   90.00
#
_symmetry.space_group_name_H-M   'P 1'
#
loop_
_entity.id
_entity.type
_entity.pdbx_description
1 polymer ?
#
loop_
_entity_poly.entity_id
_entity_poly.type
_entity_poly.pdbx_seq_one_letter_code
_entity_poly.pdbx_strand_id
1 'polypeptide(L)'
;MKRHVAATLLGVLGLLVIDSHVNWVPHDQGTLLEVSGQVFDTRGWASEQWRRWRTQCQAVNGQAVPMATVNAVFQVIQQHSLPDSLEAQILQVQTQGDWAIAEVAFKTLNPSIVVLRQWGGAWHIQDTAIWSGSTAPWHAADFVRRYLRQQAPELPEALLACFPIDLARYGQGPGGLGPVNLGTKDRP
;
A
#
# COMPACT_ATOMS: atom_id res chain seq x y z
N MET A 1 49.48 20.18 -11.60
CA MET A 1 48.28 20.51 -10.80
C MET A 1 48.47 20.03 -9.37
N LYS A 2 48.14 20.85 -8.35
CA LYS A 2 48.20 20.44 -6.95
C LYS A 2 47.08 19.43 -6.66
N ARG A 3 47.39 18.31 -6.02
CA ARG A 3 46.44 17.21 -5.71
C ARG A 3 45.17 17.71 -5.01
N HIS A 4 45.29 18.72 -4.16
CA HIS A 4 44.17 19.34 -3.46
C HIS A 4 43.20 20.07 -4.41
N VAL A 5 43.70 20.72 -5.47
CA VAL A 5 42.85 21.40 -6.47
C VAL A 5 42.05 20.39 -7.27
N ALA A 6 42.68 19.28 -7.67
CA ALA A 6 42.00 18.19 -8.36
C ALA A 6 40.91 17.55 -7.47
N ALA A 7 41.21 17.32 -6.19
CA ALA A 7 40.25 16.78 -5.23
C ALA A 7 39.06 17.71 -4.99
N THR A 8 39.31 19.02 -4.83
CA THR A 8 38.23 20.01 -4.70
C THR A 8 37.38 20.08 -5.96
N LEU A 9 37.98 20.10 -7.15
CA LEU A 9 37.23 20.11 -8.41
C LEU A 9 36.36 18.86 -8.57
N LEU A 10 36.90 17.67 -8.24
CA LEU A 10 36.16 16.41 -8.25
C LEU A 10 34.97 16.45 -7.27
N GLY A 11 35.17 16.99 -6.08
CA GLY A 11 34.10 17.16 -5.09
C GLY A 11 32.99 18.09 -5.59
N VAL A 12 33.34 19.26 -6.13
CA VAL A 12 32.36 20.23 -6.65
C VAL A 12 31.62 19.69 -7.87
N LEU A 13 32.33 19.09 -8.84
CA LEU A 13 31.70 18.45 -10.00
C LEU A 13 30.79 17.30 -9.57
N GLY A 14 31.20 16.50 -8.59
CA GLY A 14 30.36 15.44 -8.02
C GLY A 14 29.05 15.98 -7.44
N LEU A 15 29.11 17.05 -6.65
CA LEU A 15 27.91 17.68 -6.07
C LEU A 15 27.00 18.27 -7.15
N LEU A 16 27.54 18.95 -8.16
CA LEU A 16 26.75 19.54 -9.25
C LEU A 16 26.04 18.48 -10.11
N VAL A 17 26.70 17.35 -10.38
CA VAL A 17 26.08 16.25 -11.11
C VAL A 17 24.92 15.66 -10.30
N ILE A 18 25.11 15.44 -8.99
CA ILE A 18 24.03 14.93 -8.13
C ILE A 18 22.84 15.90 -8.12
N ASP A 19 23.09 17.20 -7.94
CA ASP A 19 22.06 18.24 -7.93
C ASP A 19 21.27 18.29 -9.24
N SER A 20 21.93 18.10 -10.38
CA SER A 20 21.27 18.08 -11.70
C SER A 20 20.37 16.86 -11.94
N HIS A 21 20.54 15.77 -11.17
CA HIS A 21 19.82 14.51 -11.39
C HIS A 21 18.80 14.21 -10.31
N VAL A 22 18.78 14.95 -9.20
CA VAL A 22 17.91 14.70 -8.05
C VAL A 22 16.95 15.86 -7.88
N ASN A 23 15.67 15.62 -8.13
CA ASN A 23 14.61 16.60 -7.96
C ASN A 23 13.60 16.13 -6.91
N TRP A 24 12.99 17.08 -6.20
CA TRP A 24 11.79 16.83 -5.41
C TRP A 24 10.58 17.31 -6.19
N VAL A 25 9.69 16.38 -6.55
CA VAL A 25 8.55 16.67 -7.41
C VAL A 25 7.26 16.65 -6.57
N PRO A 26 6.51 17.76 -6.50
CA PRO A 26 5.20 17.78 -5.85
C PRO A 26 4.18 16.99 -6.67
N HIS A 27 3.27 16.30 -5.98
CA HIS A 27 2.16 15.56 -6.57
C HIS A 27 0.95 15.67 -5.62
N ASP A 28 -0.26 15.39 -6.10
CA ASP A 28 -1.53 15.58 -5.35
C ASP A 28 -1.54 15.10 -3.89
N GLN A 29 -0.82 14.02 -3.57
CA GLN A 29 -0.81 13.42 -2.23
C GLN A 29 0.54 13.53 -1.49
N GLY A 30 1.46 14.37 -1.97
CA GLY A 30 2.74 14.61 -1.29
C GLY A 30 3.88 14.99 -2.23
N THR A 31 5.09 14.56 -1.87
CA THR A 31 6.31 14.85 -2.63
C THR A 31 7.02 13.54 -2.91
N LEU A 32 7.47 13.38 -4.15
CA LEU A 32 8.26 12.25 -4.61
C LEU A 32 9.70 12.70 -4.84
N LEU A 33 10.63 11.76 -4.67
CA LEU A 33 12.01 11.95 -5.10
C LEU A 33 12.10 11.50 -6.56
N GLU A 34 12.55 12.38 -7.45
CA GLU A 34 12.89 12.04 -8.82
C GLU A 34 14.41 11.93 -8.95
N VAL A 35 14.88 10.79 -9.49
CA VAL A 35 16.29 10.58 -9.83
C VAL A 35 16.38 10.23 -11.30
N SER A 36 17.00 11.09 -12.11
CA SER A 36 17.17 10.87 -13.56
C SER A 36 15.85 10.55 -14.29
N GLY A 37 14.76 11.23 -13.91
CA GLY A 37 13.43 11.06 -14.53
C GLY A 37 12.62 9.85 -14.01
N GLN A 38 13.13 9.12 -13.02
CA GLN A 38 12.41 8.06 -12.34
C GLN A 38 11.93 8.53 -10.97
N VAL A 39 10.69 8.23 -10.58
CA VAL A 39 10.11 8.69 -9.32
C VAL A 39 10.10 7.62 -8.23
N PHE A 40 10.26 8.07 -6.99
CA PHE A 40 10.42 7.25 -5.79
C PHE A 40 9.61 7.82 -4.63
N ASP A 41 8.73 7.01 -4.04
CA ASP A 41 8.05 7.33 -2.78
C ASP A 41 8.91 6.92 -1.57
N THR A 42 9.93 7.73 -1.29
CA THR A 42 10.84 7.51 -0.16
C THR A 42 10.13 7.61 1.19
N ARG A 43 9.09 8.45 1.29
CA ARG A 43 8.29 8.63 2.50
C ARG A 43 7.47 7.39 2.81
N GLY A 44 6.72 6.88 1.83
CA GLY A 44 5.90 5.69 2.01
C GLY A 44 6.74 4.46 2.32
N TRP A 45 7.88 4.29 1.65
CA TRP A 45 8.81 3.21 2.00
C TRP A 45 9.38 3.34 3.42
N ALA A 46 9.83 4.53 3.82
CA ALA A 46 10.38 4.75 5.15
C ALA A 46 9.33 4.48 6.24
N SER A 47 8.08 4.92 6.00
CA SER A 47 6.93 4.64 6.86
C SER A 47 6.71 3.13 7.04
N GLU A 48 6.71 2.35 5.96
CA GLU A 48 6.53 0.91 6.03
C GLU A 48 7.70 0.19 6.70
N GLN A 49 8.93 0.65 6.49
CA GLN A 49 10.10 0.08 7.16
C GLN A 49 10.07 0.34 8.66
N TRP A 50 9.66 1.55 9.04
CA TRP A 50 9.48 1.97 10.42
C TRP A 50 8.36 1.19 11.13
N ARG A 51 7.23 0.97 10.44
CA ARG A 51 6.14 0.11 10.92
C ARG A 51 6.65 -1.30 11.19
N ARG A 52 7.33 -1.93 10.22
CA ARG A 52 7.87 -3.29 10.37
C ARG A 52 8.79 -3.44 11.57
N TRP A 53 9.57 -2.40 11.88
CA TRP A 53 10.45 -2.42 13.05
C TRP A 53 9.70 -2.32 14.38
N ARG A 54 8.61 -1.55 14.43
CA ARG A 54 7.87 -1.30 15.68
C ARG A 54 6.73 -2.26 15.97
N THR A 55 6.12 -2.84 14.93
CA THR A 55 4.91 -3.63 15.07
C THR A 55 5.23 -5.10 15.29
N GLN A 56 4.68 -5.68 16.37
CA GLN A 56 4.73 -7.11 16.63
C GLN A 56 3.42 -7.77 16.18
N CYS A 57 3.47 -8.53 15.09
CA CYS A 57 2.27 -9.13 14.49
C CYS A 57 1.92 -10.54 14.98
N GLN A 58 2.59 -11.04 16.02
CA GLN A 58 2.37 -12.41 16.52
C GLN A 58 0.93 -12.65 16.98
N ALA A 59 0.33 -11.67 17.67
CA ALA A 59 -1.04 -11.79 18.16
C ALA A 59 -2.11 -11.77 17.06
N VAL A 60 -1.84 -11.08 15.94
CA VAL A 60 -2.77 -10.98 14.80
C VAL A 60 -2.58 -12.15 13.83
N ASN A 61 -1.33 -12.47 13.48
CA ASN A 61 -1.02 -13.53 12.52
C ASN A 61 -1.10 -14.94 13.11
N GLY A 62 -1.02 -15.08 14.44
CA GLY A 62 -1.09 -16.38 15.12
C GLY A 62 -2.52 -16.93 15.25
N GLN A 63 -3.54 -16.12 14.98
CA GLN A 63 -4.93 -16.52 15.09
C GLN A 63 -5.40 -17.10 13.75
N ALA A 64 -5.56 -18.42 13.68
CA ALA A 64 -6.19 -19.03 12.52
C ALA A 64 -7.64 -18.53 12.42
N VAL A 65 -8.00 -17.90 11.29
CA VAL A 65 -9.38 -17.46 11.05
C VAL A 65 -10.23 -18.71 10.78
N PRO A 66 -11.32 -18.95 11.55
CA PRO A 66 -12.17 -20.10 11.32
C PRO A 66 -12.76 -20.09 9.91
N MET A 67 -12.85 -21.26 9.26
CA MET A 67 -13.42 -21.39 7.91
C MET A 67 -14.84 -20.83 7.82
N ALA A 68 -15.63 -20.96 8.89
CA ALA A 68 -16.97 -20.36 8.98
C ALA A 68 -16.93 -18.82 8.86
N THR A 69 -15.94 -18.17 9.47
CA THR A 69 -15.74 -16.72 9.38
C THR A 69 -15.30 -16.32 7.97
N VAL A 70 -14.36 -17.07 7.37
CA VAL A 70 -13.93 -16.83 5.98
C VAL A 70 -15.13 -16.93 5.02
N ASN A 71 -15.94 -17.97 5.16
CA ASN A 71 -17.14 -18.17 4.34
C ASN A 71 -18.17 -17.06 4.54
N ALA A 72 -18.41 -16.62 5.79
CA ALA A 72 -19.34 -15.55 6.08
C ALA A 72 -18.88 -14.20 5.48
N VAL A 73 -17.60 -13.86 5.63
CA VAL A 73 -16.98 -12.68 5.01
C VAL A 73 -17.10 -12.77 3.48
N PHE A 74 -16.81 -13.94 2.91
CA PHE A 74 -16.91 -14.15 1.46
C PHE A 74 -18.31 -13.94 0.93
N GLN A 75 -19.33 -14.49 1.61
CA GLN A 75 -20.73 -14.34 1.21
C GLN A 75 -21.15 -12.88 1.15
N VAL A 76 -20.73 -12.07 2.14
CA VAL A 76 -21.05 -10.63 2.16
C VAL A 76 -20.37 -9.92 0.99
N ILE A 77 -19.11 -10.25 0.69
CA ILE A 77 -18.39 -9.70 -0.48
C ILE A 77 -19.08 -10.06 -1.79
N GLN A 78 -19.50 -11.32 -1.95
CA GLN A 78 -20.20 -11.78 -3.15
C GLN A 78 -21.54 -11.05 -3.37
N GLN A 79 -22.25 -10.75 -2.28
CA GLN A 79 -23.56 -10.10 -2.33
C GLN A 79 -23.47 -8.59 -2.60
N HIS A 80 -22.34 -7.95 -2.28
CA HIS A 80 -22.22 -6.50 -2.36
C HIS A 80 -22.13 -5.95 -3.79
N SER A 81 -21.42 -6.65 -4.70
CA SER A 81 -21.16 -6.15 -6.06
C SER A 81 -21.30 -7.23 -7.14
N LEU A 82 -22.52 -7.71 -7.36
CA LEU A 82 -22.86 -8.57 -8.49
C LEU A 82 -22.82 -7.78 -9.82
N PRO A 83 -22.39 -8.38 -10.96
CA PRO A 83 -22.05 -9.79 -11.17
C PRO A 83 -20.57 -10.14 -10.91
N ASP A 84 -19.67 -9.16 -10.92
CA ASP A 84 -18.22 -9.41 -10.93
C ASP A 84 -17.71 -10.12 -9.66
N SER A 85 -18.45 -10.02 -8.55
CA SER A 85 -18.10 -10.67 -7.29
C SER A 85 -18.42 -12.17 -7.25
N LEU A 86 -19.14 -12.72 -8.23
CA LEU A 86 -19.44 -14.17 -8.29
C LEU A 86 -18.17 -15.00 -8.55
N GLU A 87 -17.24 -14.45 -9.34
CA GLU A 87 -15.96 -15.09 -9.66
C GLU A 87 -14.83 -14.60 -8.75
N ALA A 88 -15.17 -13.90 -7.66
CA ALA A 88 -14.20 -13.42 -6.69
C ALA A 88 -13.52 -14.59 -5.96
N GLN A 89 -12.25 -14.42 -5.61
CA GLN A 89 -11.50 -15.36 -4.81
C GLN A 89 -10.90 -14.62 -3.61
N ILE A 90 -11.12 -15.15 -2.42
CA ILE A 90 -10.41 -14.67 -1.23
C ILE A 90 -8.95 -15.08 -1.34
N LEU A 91 -8.06 -14.09 -1.26
CA LEU A 91 -6.62 -14.30 -1.19
C LEU A 91 -6.17 -14.46 0.25
N GLN A 92 -6.68 -13.60 1.13
CA GLN A 92 -6.40 -13.64 2.57
C GLN A 92 -7.50 -12.94 3.35
N VAL A 93 -7.68 -13.38 4.59
CA VAL A 93 -8.53 -12.72 5.59
C VAL A 93 -7.76 -12.67 6.89
N GLN A 94 -7.79 -11.51 7.54
CA GLN A 94 -7.36 -11.36 8.93
C GLN A 94 -8.50 -10.77 9.74
N THR A 95 -8.61 -11.17 11.01
CA THR A 95 -9.64 -10.68 11.91
C THR A 95 -9.06 -10.25 13.24
N GLN A 96 -9.70 -9.29 13.88
CA GLN A 96 -9.40 -8.88 15.25
C GLN A 96 -10.69 -8.35 15.90
N GLY A 97 -11.20 -9.09 16.89
CA GLY A 97 -12.47 -8.74 17.52
C GLY A 97 -13.63 -8.80 16.53
N ASP A 98 -14.40 -7.73 16.46
CA ASP A 98 -15.51 -7.51 15.51
C ASP A 98 -15.04 -7.01 14.14
N TRP A 99 -13.74 -6.95 13.85
CA TRP A 99 -13.21 -6.44 12.59
C TRP A 99 -12.57 -7.52 11.73
N ALA A 100 -12.67 -7.35 10.42
CA ALA A 100 -11.97 -8.15 9.43
C ALA A 100 -11.40 -7.26 8.31
N ILE A 101 -10.26 -7.67 7.76
CA ILE A 101 -9.74 -7.16 6.50
C ILE A 101 -9.62 -8.37 5.57
N ALA A 102 -10.20 -8.27 4.38
CA ALA A 102 -10.14 -9.29 3.35
C ALA A 102 -9.47 -8.72 2.09
N GLU A 103 -8.54 -9.47 1.52
CA GLU A 103 -8.04 -9.22 0.17
C GLU A 103 -8.73 -10.19 -0.80
N VAL A 104 -9.25 -9.63 -1.87
CA VAL A 104 -10.08 -10.34 -2.84
C VAL A 104 -9.52 -10.11 -4.23
N ALA A 105 -9.30 -11.19 -4.97
CA ALA A 105 -9.02 -11.14 -6.39
C ALA A 105 -10.33 -11.29 -7.17
N PHE A 106 -10.44 -10.54 -8.25
CA PHE A 106 -11.52 -10.70 -9.23
C PHE A 106 -10.90 -11.16 -10.55
N LYS A 107 -11.70 -11.81 -11.39
CA LYS A 107 -11.24 -12.27 -12.70
C LYS A 107 -11.09 -11.13 -13.70
N THR A 108 -12.00 -10.16 -13.66
CA THR A 108 -12.11 -9.05 -14.62
C THR A 108 -11.80 -7.68 -14.00
N LEU A 109 -11.86 -7.56 -12.67
CA LEU A 109 -11.61 -6.31 -11.94
C LEU A 109 -10.26 -6.32 -11.24
N ASN A 110 -9.82 -5.13 -10.85
CA ASN A 110 -8.65 -4.99 -9.99
C ASN A 110 -8.90 -5.70 -8.65
N PRO A 111 -7.87 -6.36 -8.08
CA PRO A 111 -7.94 -6.86 -6.71
C PRO A 111 -8.29 -5.75 -5.73
N SER A 112 -8.96 -6.11 -4.64
CA SER A 112 -9.46 -5.15 -3.66
C SER A 112 -9.15 -5.58 -2.24
N ILE A 113 -8.90 -4.60 -1.38
CA ILE A 113 -8.83 -4.77 0.07
C ILE A 113 -10.10 -4.19 0.66
N VAL A 114 -10.84 -5.00 1.39
CA VAL A 114 -12.16 -4.69 1.93
C VAL A 114 -12.10 -4.77 3.44
N VAL A 115 -12.54 -3.71 4.12
CA VAL A 115 -12.74 -3.71 5.58
C VAL A 115 -14.17 -4.11 5.89
N LEU A 116 -14.32 -5.01 6.86
CA LEU A 116 -15.62 -5.45 7.36
C LEU A 116 -15.69 -5.31 8.87
N ARG A 117 -16.90 -5.06 9.36
CA ARG A 117 -17.22 -5.04 10.79
C ARG A 117 -18.41 -5.93 11.07
N GLN A 118 -18.36 -6.65 12.18
CA GLN A 118 -19.45 -7.47 12.66
C GLN A 118 -20.39 -6.64 13.53
N TRP A 119 -21.68 -6.65 13.17
CA TRP A 119 -22.74 -6.04 13.98
C TRP A 119 -23.95 -6.98 14.03
N GLY A 120 -24.49 -7.20 15.23
CA GLY A 120 -25.60 -8.15 15.42
C GLY A 120 -25.29 -9.59 15.00
N GLY A 121 -24.02 -9.99 15.02
CA GLY A 121 -23.57 -11.32 14.59
C GLY A 121 -23.34 -11.47 13.08
N ALA A 122 -23.69 -10.46 12.27
CA ALA A 122 -23.47 -10.47 10.82
C ALA A 122 -22.33 -9.53 10.39
N TRP A 123 -21.58 -9.93 9.37
CA TRP A 123 -20.53 -9.11 8.77
C TRP A 123 -21.13 -8.06 7.84
N HIS A 124 -20.60 -6.84 7.90
CA HIS A 124 -20.99 -5.74 7.04
C HIS A 124 -19.75 -5.08 6.47
N ILE A 125 -19.74 -4.86 5.16
CA ILE A 125 -18.69 -4.10 4.49
C ILE A 125 -18.73 -2.65 4.97
N GLN A 126 -17.55 -2.09 5.21
CA GLN A 126 -17.40 -0.66 5.43
C GLN A 126 -17.21 -0.01 4.06
N ASP A 127 -18.30 0.45 3.44
CA ASP A 127 -18.33 0.91 2.04
C ASP A 127 -17.31 2.02 1.73
N THR A 128 -16.96 2.83 2.72
CA THR A 128 -15.95 3.88 2.60
C THR A 128 -14.51 3.34 2.68
N ALA A 129 -14.30 2.17 3.27
CA ALA A 129 -13.00 1.57 3.53
C ALA A 129 -12.74 0.37 2.62
N ILE A 130 -12.84 0.63 1.31
CA ILE A 130 -12.51 -0.31 0.23
C ILE A 130 -11.43 0.33 -0.63
N TRP A 131 -10.31 -0.36 -0.81
CA TRP A 131 -9.31 0.04 -1.80
C TRP A 131 -9.31 -0.92 -2.99
N SER A 132 -9.34 -0.38 -4.20
CA SER A 132 -9.17 -1.14 -5.45
C SER A 132 -8.33 -0.33 -6.43
N GLY A 133 -7.48 -1.02 -7.19
CA GLY A 133 -6.66 -0.41 -8.24
C GLY A 133 -5.26 0.01 -7.81
N SER A 134 -4.59 0.72 -8.71
CA SER A 134 -3.19 1.10 -8.55
C SER A 134 -3.02 2.30 -7.62
N THR A 135 -1.99 2.23 -6.80
CA THR A 135 -1.53 3.31 -5.92
C THR A 135 -0.38 4.12 -6.54
N ALA A 136 0.06 3.77 -7.75
CA ALA A 136 1.18 4.43 -8.39
C ALA A 136 0.97 5.95 -8.48
N PRO A 137 2.04 6.75 -8.29
CA PRO A 137 3.43 6.35 -8.02
C PRO A 137 3.76 6.05 -6.54
N TRP A 138 2.78 6.00 -5.65
CA TRP A 138 2.98 5.86 -4.22
C TRP A 138 3.33 4.43 -3.79
N HIS A 139 3.96 4.32 -2.62
CA HIS A 139 4.25 3.03 -2.01
C HIS A 139 2.96 2.37 -1.52
N ALA A 140 2.53 1.32 -2.21
CA ALA A 140 1.18 0.78 -2.09
C ALA A 140 0.74 0.45 -0.67
N ALA A 141 1.59 -0.23 0.12
CA ALA A 141 1.22 -0.60 1.49
C ALA A 141 1.04 0.62 2.42
N ASP A 142 1.87 1.66 2.29
CA ASP A 142 1.73 2.86 3.12
C ASP A 142 0.45 3.61 2.71
N PHE A 143 0.27 3.79 1.40
CA PHE A 143 -0.87 4.50 0.83
C PHE A 143 -2.19 3.85 1.26
N VAL A 144 -2.34 2.54 1.03
CA VAL A 144 -3.56 1.81 1.38
C VAL A 144 -3.81 1.84 2.88
N ARG A 145 -2.79 1.66 3.72
CA ARG A 145 -2.99 1.76 5.18
C ARG A 145 -3.44 3.15 5.60
N ARG A 146 -2.83 4.22 5.06
CA ARG A 146 -3.26 5.59 5.36
C ARG A 146 -4.70 5.84 4.92
N TYR A 147 -5.05 5.40 3.72
CA TYR A 147 -6.40 5.49 3.19
C TYR A 147 -7.41 4.75 4.08
N LEU A 148 -7.20 3.47 4.36
CA LEU A 148 -8.12 2.68 5.19
C LEU A 148 -8.25 3.23 6.61
N ARG A 149 -7.17 3.74 7.21
CA ARG A 149 -7.22 4.40 8.52
C ARG A 149 -8.07 5.67 8.51
N GLN A 150 -8.01 6.45 7.42
CA GLN A 150 -8.84 7.64 7.27
C GLN A 150 -10.32 7.29 7.08
N GLN A 151 -10.61 6.23 6.33
CA GLN A 151 -11.98 5.83 5.99
C GLN A 151 -12.68 5.03 7.09
N ALA A 152 -11.92 4.27 7.87
CA ALA A 152 -12.41 3.53 9.04
C ALA A 152 -11.51 3.82 10.26
N PRO A 153 -11.67 4.98 10.93
CA PRO A 153 -10.84 5.35 12.08
C PRO A 153 -10.96 4.40 13.29
N GLU A 154 -12.05 3.63 13.35
CA GLU A 154 -12.30 2.63 14.41
C GLU A 154 -11.67 1.26 14.12
N LEU A 155 -11.12 1.05 12.92
CA LEU A 155 -10.43 -0.18 12.55
C LEU A 155 -9.24 -0.40 13.51
N PRO A 156 -9.09 -1.58 14.15
CA PRO A 156 -7.99 -1.84 15.05
C PRO A 156 -6.64 -1.62 14.35
N GLU A 157 -5.84 -0.71 14.89
CA GLU A 157 -4.55 -0.34 14.31
C GLU A 157 -3.62 -1.55 14.19
N ALA A 158 -3.69 -2.51 15.12
CA ALA A 158 -2.90 -3.73 15.04
C ALA A 158 -3.30 -4.60 13.84
N LEU A 159 -4.59 -4.77 13.57
CA LEU A 159 -5.11 -5.48 12.40
C LEU A 159 -4.65 -4.79 11.12
N LEU A 160 -4.87 -3.48 11.03
CA LEU A 160 -4.45 -2.70 9.87
C LEU A 160 -2.94 -2.70 9.70
N ALA A 161 -2.15 -2.62 10.77
CA ALA A 161 -0.70 -2.62 10.69
C ALA A 161 -0.14 -3.98 10.31
N CYS A 162 -0.79 -5.08 10.68
CA CYS A 162 -0.28 -6.44 10.45
C CYS A 162 -0.76 -7.09 9.17
N PHE A 163 -1.82 -6.56 8.55
CA PHE A 163 -2.32 -7.05 7.28
C PHE A 163 -1.26 -6.96 6.16
N PRO A 164 -0.86 -8.07 5.51
CA PRO A 164 0.03 -8.05 4.37
C PRO A 164 -0.61 -7.33 3.18
N ILE A 165 0.13 -6.42 2.54
CA ILE A 165 -0.31 -5.77 1.31
C ILE A 165 0.75 -6.05 0.25
N ASP A 166 0.35 -6.74 -0.82
CA ASP A 166 1.23 -7.10 -1.92
C ASP A 166 1.52 -5.87 -2.79
N LEU A 167 2.77 -5.42 -2.75
CA LEU A 167 3.19 -4.23 -3.46
C LEU A 167 3.22 -4.42 -4.98
N ALA A 168 3.40 -5.65 -5.47
CA ALA A 168 3.33 -5.94 -6.91
C ALA A 168 1.89 -5.91 -7.42
N ARG A 169 0.91 -6.20 -6.55
CA ARG A 169 -0.51 -6.21 -6.90
C ARG A 169 -1.11 -4.81 -6.98
N TYR A 170 -0.68 -3.92 -6.09
CA TYR A 170 -1.25 -2.56 -5.94
C TYR A 170 -0.34 -1.43 -6.42
N GLY A 171 0.93 -1.71 -6.78
CA GLY A 171 1.90 -0.74 -7.29
C GLY A 171 2.18 -0.89 -8.80
N GLN A 172 2.95 0.05 -9.37
CA GLN A 172 3.50 -0.05 -10.74
C GLN A 172 5.05 -0.17 -10.76
N GLY A 173 5.63 -0.70 -9.69
CA GLY A 173 7.08 -0.85 -9.53
C GLY A 173 7.42 -2.12 -8.77
N PRO A 174 8.71 -2.40 -8.52
CA PRO A 174 9.19 -3.68 -7.97
C PRO A 174 8.84 -3.91 -6.49
N GLY A 175 7.84 -3.21 -5.96
CA GLY A 175 7.35 -3.40 -4.61
C GLY A 175 8.32 -2.98 -3.51
N GLY A 176 8.92 -1.80 -3.63
CA GLY A 176 9.83 -1.24 -2.62
C GLY A 176 10.23 0.21 -2.96
N LEU A 177 11.45 0.64 -2.61
CA LEU A 177 12.07 1.89 -3.11
C LEU A 177 12.39 1.85 -4.61
N GLY A 178 11.81 0.94 -5.39
CA GLY A 178 12.11 0.90 -6.81
C GLY A 178 11.42 2.02 -7.55
N PRO A 179 12.00 2.46 -8.68
CA PRO A 179 11.42 3.51 -9.48
C PRO A 179 10.06 3.09 -10.04
N VAL A 180 9.13 4.05 -10.12
CA VAL A 180 7.91 3.91 -10.93
C VAL A 180 8.13 4.64 -12.25
N ASN A 181 7.87 3.98 -13.37
CA ASN A 181 7.83 4.64 -14.67
C ASN A 181 6.50 5.39 -14.77
N LEU A 182 6.52 6.71 -14.59
CA LEU A 182 5.37 7.54 -14.91
C LEU A 182 5.16 7.53 -16.43
N GLY A 183 3.94 7.22 -16.87
CA GLY A 183 3.56 7.46 -18.26
C GLY A 183 3.65 8.95 -18.58
N THR A 184 3.82 9.31 -19.85
CA THR A 184 3.87 10.72 -20.30
C THR A 184 2.65 11.55 -19.92
N LYS A 185 1.53 10.91 -19.54
CA LYS A 185 0.28 11.55 -19.09
C LYS A 185 0.29 11.94 -17.60
N ASP A 186 1.18 11.35 -16.81
CA ASP A 186 1.24 11.50 -15.35
C ASP A 186 2.46 12.35 -14.91
N ARG A 187 3.14 12.99 -15.86
CA ARG A 187 4.20 13.98 -15.61
C ARG A 187 3.56 15.38 -15.53
N PRO A 188 3.87 16.20 -14.51
CA PRO A 188 3.35 17.57 -14.41
C PRO A 188 3.74 18.45 -15.59
#